data_AF-A0AAW4BJ04-F1
#
_entry.id   AF-A0AAW4BJ04-F1
#
_cell.length_a   1.000
_cell.length_b   1.000
_cell.length_c   1.000
_cell.angle_alpha   90.00
_cell.angle_beta   90.00
_cell.angle_gamma   90.00
#
_symmetry.space_group_name_H-M   'P 1'
#
loop_
_entity.id
_entity.type
_entity.pdbx_description
1 polymer ?
#
loop_
_entity_poly.entity_id
_entity_poly.type
_entity_poly.pdbx_seq_one_letter_code
_entity_poly.pdbx_strand_id
1 'polypeptide(L)' 'MQDHGCPCSEKPHGSHPRSISGGSSGVLIDGKPAARLGDAIDCGGTIASASSDVMIG' A
#
# COMPACT_ATOMS: atom_id res chain seq x y z
N MET A 1 5.27 13.43 -8.46
CA MET A 1 5.32 12.79 -7.12
C MET A 1 4.23 13.41 -6.28
N GLN A 2 2.98 12.97 -6.47
CA GLN A 2 1.86 13.53 -5.72
C GLN A 2 1.89 12.96 -4.29
N ASP A 3 2.09 13.85 -3.33
CA ASP A 3 1.82 13.60 -1.93
C ASP A 3 0.34 13.21 -1.79
N HIS A 4 0.08 12.12 -1.10
CA HIS A 4 -1.26 11.62 -0.84
C HIS A 4 -1.83 12.56 0.22
N GLY A 5 -2.70 13.46 -0.24
CA GLY A 5 -3.23 14.59 0.53
C GLY A 5 -3.90 14.13 1.81
N CYS A 6 -3.12 14.10 2.89
CA CYS A 6 -3.65 13.96 4.24
C CYS A 6 -4.09 15.35 4.71
N PRO A 7 -5.33 15.54 5.16
CA PRO A 7 -5.91 16.84 5.51
C PRO A 7 -5.35 17.45 6.82
N CYS A 8 -4.21 16.96 7.31
CA CYS A 8 -3.57 17.41 8.55
C CYS A 8 -2.86 18.75 8.31
N SER A 9 -3.53 19.85 8.66
CA SER A 9 -3.07 21.23 8.46
C SER A 9 -1.77 21.59 9.20
N GLU A 10 -1.45 20.89 10.28
CA GLU A 10 -0.43 21.31 11.26
C GLU A 10 0.89 20.51 11.20
N LYS A 11 0.92 19.35 10.55
CA LYS A 11 2.13 18.55 10.34
C LYS A 11 2.02 17.78 9.03
N PRO A 12 2.54 18.33 7.92
CA PRO A 12 2.79 17.53 6.72
C PRO A 12 3.76 16.41 7.12
N HIS A 13 3.31 15.16 7.08
CA HIS A 13 4.26 14.05 7.10
C HIS A 13 5.00 14.11 5.75
N GLY A 14 6.20 14.68 5.79
CA GLY A 14 7.00 15.00 4.60
C GLY A 14 7.26 13.79 3.73
N SER A 15 7.75 14.00 2.51
CA SER A 15 8.05 12.91 1.59
C SER A 15 9.08 11.94 2.21
N HIS A 16 8.70 10.67 2.31
CA HIS A 16 9.52 9.58 2.85
C HIS A 16 9.40 8.36 1.92
N PRO A 17 10.39 7.45 1.91
CA PRO A 17 10.25 6.19 1.19
C PRO A 17 9.07 5.39 1.75
N ARG A 18 8.42 4.62 0.89
CA ARG A 18 7.24 3.82 1.24
C ARG A 18 7.38 2.42 0.68
N SER A 19 7.04 1.44 1.49
CA SER A 19 7.13 0.03 1.13
C SER A 19 5.87 -0.71 1.57
N ILE A 20 5.46 -1.68 0.78
CA ILE A 20 4.33 -2.55 1.12
C ILE A 20 4.75 -3.43 2.30
N SER A 21 4.00 -3.38 3.40
CA SER A 21 4.26 -4.12 4.64
C SER A 21 3.30 -5.30 4.85
N GLY A 22 2.20 -5.36 4.09
CA GLY A 22 1.22 -6.45 4.11
C GLY A 22 1.05 -7.11 2.74
N GLY A 23 0.65 -8.38 2.70
CA GLY A 23 0.42 -9.12 1.46
C GLY A 23 -0.35 -10.42 1.71
N SER A 24 -0.58 -11.16 0.63
CA SER A 24 -1.21 -12.49 0.67
C SER A 24 -0.39 -13.49 1.49
N SER A 25 -1.07 -14.36 2.23
CA SER A 25 -0.45 -15.49 2.95
C SER A 25 -0.23 -16.73 2.08
N GLY A 26 -0.86 -16.80 0.90
CA GLY A 26 -0.85 -17.99 0.04
C GLY A 26 -0.38 -17.76 -1.39
N VAL A 27 -0.40 -16.51 -1.88
CA VAL A 27 -0.01 -16.17 -3.25
C VAL A 27 1.29 -15.38 -3.25
N LEU A 28 2.27 -15.92 -3.96
CA LEU A 28 3.58 -15.31 -4.15
C LEU A 28 3.75 -14.88 -5.60
N ILE A 29 4.27 -13.67 -5.82
CA ILE A 29 4.70 -13.16 -7.13
C ILE A 29 6.20 -12.90 -7.00
N ASP A 30 7.00 -13.53 -7.87
CA ASP A 30 8.47 -13.49 -7.80
C ASP A 30 9.03 -13.84 -6.41
N GLY A 31 8.38 -14.79 -5.72
CA GLY A 31 8.78 -15.24 -4.39
C GLY A 31 8.44 -14.27 -3.24
N LYS A 32 7.71 -13.18 -3.50
CA LYS A 32 7.25 -12.23 -2.49
C LYS A 32 5.73 -12.30 -2.32
N PRO A 33 5.18 -12.06 -1.11
CA PRO A 33 3.74 -11.95 -0.91
C PRO A 33 3.09 -10.98 -1.89
N ALA A 34 2.04 -11.42 -2.58
CA ALA A 34 1.31 -10.58 -3.51
C ALA A 34 0.58 -9.46 -2.77
N ALA A 35 0.74 -8.23 -3.23
CA ALA A 35 0.08 -7.06 -2.68
C ALA A 35 -1.36 -6.94 -3.20
N ARG A 36 -2.30 -6.60 -2.30
CA ARG A 36 -3.74 -6.59 -2.57
C ARG A 36 -4.37 -5.28 -2.11
N LEU A 37 -5.62 -5.05 -2.52
CA LEU A 37 -6.40 -3.93 -2.04
C LEU A 37 -6.50 -3.97 -0.51
N GLY A 38 -6.19 -2.85 0.14
CA GLY A 38 -6.25 -2.72 1.60
C GLY A 38 -5.02 -3.25 2.35
N ASP A 39 -4.05 -3.88 1.70
CA ASP A 39 -2.80 -4.28 2.37
C ASP A 39 -2.03 -3.04 2.87
N ALA A 40 -1.36 -3.20 4.01
CA ALA A 40 -0.70 -2.12 4.73
C ALA A 40 0.59 -1.64 4.05
N ILE A 41 0.87 -0.35 4.20
CA ILE A 41 2.14 0.32 3.86
C ILE A 41 2.89 0.61 5.16
N ASP A 42 4.21 0.50 5.14
CA ASP A 42 5.09 0.68 6.30
C ASP A 42 4.90 2.03 7.04
N CYS A 43 4.50 3.08 6.32
CA CYS A 43 4.23 4.39 6.91
C CYS A 43 2.82 4.57 7.50
N GLY A 44 2.01 3.51 7.56
CA GLY A 44 0.67 3.53 8.17
C GLY A 44 -0.47 3.80 7.19
N GLY A 45 -0.20 3.86 5.89
CA GLY A 45 -1.21 3.89 4.82
C GLY A 45 -1.67 2.48 4.39
N THR A 46 -2.60 2.43 3.44
CA THR A 46 -3.06 1.19 2.80
C THR A 46 -3.14 1.34 1.28
N ILE A 47 -3.07 0.23 0.55
CA ILE A 47 -3.25 0.21 -0.91
C ILE A 47 -4.70 0.56 -1.25
N ALA A 48 -4.90 1.71 -1.90
CA ALA A 48 -6.22 2.26 -2.19
C ALA A 48 -6.80 1.84 -3.55
N SER A 49 -6.03 1.18 -4.41
CA SER A 49 -6.47 0.74 -5.74
C SER A 49 -5.84 -0.60 -6.13
N ALA A 50 -6.58 -1.39 -6.91
CA ALA A 50 -6.16 -2.69 -7.43
C ALA A 50 -6.88 -2.99 -8.76
N SER A 51 -6.59 -4.14 -9.38
CA SER A 51 -7.26 -4.60 -10.60
C SER A 51 -8.75 -4.88 -10.36
N SER A 52 -9.60 -4.57 -11.34
CA SER A 52 -11.02 -4.97 -11.33
C SER A 52 -11.23 -6.44 -11.66
N ASP A 53 -10.26 -7.07 -12.33
CA ASP A 53 -10.44 -8.38 -12.96
C ASP A 53 -9.74 -9.50 -12.18
N VAL A 54 -8.74 -9.16 -11.36
CA VAL A 54 -7.92 -10.14 -10.64
C VAL A 54 -8.01 -9.88 -9.14
N MET A 55 -8.55 -10.86 -8.42
CA MET A 55 -8.64 -10.88 -6.96
C MET A 55 -7.71 -11.95 -6.41
N ILE A 56 -6.87 -11.57 -5.44
CA ILE A 56 -5.86 -12.45 -4.84
C ILE A 56 -6.27 -12.78 -3.40
N GLY A 57 -6.28 -14.07 -3.06
CA GLY A 57 -6.62 -14.61 -1.74
C GLY A 57 -5.61 -14.25 -0.65
#